data_AF-F9ZK05-F1
#
_entry.id   AF-F9ZK05-F1
#
_cell.length_a   1.000
_cell.length_b   1.000
_cell.length_c   1.000
_cell.angle_alpha   90.00
_cell.angle_beta   90.00
_cell.angle_gamma   90.00
#
_symmetry.space_group_name_H-M   'P 1'
#
loop_
_entity.id
_entity.type
_entity.pdbx_description
1 polymer ?
#
loop_
_entity_poly.entity_id
_entity_poly.type
_entity_poly.pdbx_seq_one_letter_code
_entity_poly.pdbx_strand_id
1 'polypeptide(L)'
;MLAEKRLTELGFTLSQAIDFINTNVNQPQIIFDVASEHGVNIRMLSEISGYSKDVVHEYFLNAGYDSAMIDSELNTNLLVNSSLGSLESLVAFNEREGVLSNATLREVVKPAIDANYDYDGTFGPANLNQSDDGVYSSGELGVENLNGVLATHDNLESLFYGSLINIFLALDQTELDQINTFPAGDDPDEFQVLVLEALSESPASVAWNDEQLADLVTDEAINLLERYWVSDLVGVLDHSLLGLASA
;
A
#
# COMPACT_ATOMS: atom_id res chain seq x y z
N MET A 1 7.90 13.76 0.61
CA MET A 1 8.16 13.33 -0.77
C MET A 1 8.90 12.02 -0.69
N LEU A 2 8.25 10.94 -1.12
CA LEU A 2 8.82 9.59 -1.15
C LEU A 2 10.12 9.55 -1.97
N ALA A 3 10.15 10.28 -3.10
CA ALA A 3 11.31 10.33 -3.97
C ALA A 3 12.56 10.87 -3.27
N GLU A 4 12.46 11.99 -2.57
CA GLU A 4 13.62 12.61 -1.90
C GLU A 4 14.19 11.71 -0.79
N LYS A 5 13.30 11.02 -0.06
CA LYS A 5 13.68 10.04 0.96
C LYS A 5 14.41 8.85 0.36
N ARG A 6 13.86 8.23 -0.69
CA ARG A 6 14.49 7.10 -1.39
C ARG A 6 15.83 7.48 -2.02
N LEU A 7 15.91 8.64 -2.67
CA LEU A 7 17.17 9.14 -3.23
C LEU A 7 18.23 9.34 -2.15
N THR A 8 17.85 9.88 -0.98
CA THR A 8 18.77 10.08 0.14
C THR A 8 19.34 8.75 0.66
N GLU A 9 18.52 7.70 0.74
CA GLU A 9 18.95 6.35 1.13
C GLU A 9 19.96 5.76 0.15
N LEU A 10 19.75 6.01 -1.15
CA LEU A 10 20.65 5.60 -2.22
C LEU A 10 21.90 6.50 -2.33
N GLY A 11 22.00 7.57 -1.54
CA GLY A 11 23.12 8.51 -1.55
C GLY A 11 23.09 9.53 -2.69
N PHE A 12 21.92 9.76 -3.29
CA PHE A 12 21.69 10.73 -4.36
C PHE A 12 20.86 11.93 -3.89
N THR A 13 21.05 13.07 -4.53
CA THR A 13 20.21 14.26 -4.32
C THR A 13 19.09 14.33 -5.36
N LEU A 14 18.00 15.02 -5.02
CA LEU A 14 16.92 15.30 -5.97
C LEU A 14 17.43 15.98 -7.25
N SER A 15 18.38 16.93 -7.14
CA SER A 15 18.98 17.58 -8.30
C SER A 15 19.71 16.59 -9.21
N GLN A 16 20.44 15.63 -8.65
CA GLN A 16 21.13 14.60 -9.45
C GLN A 16 20.13 13.70 -10.18
N ALA A 17 19.01 13.34 -9.53
CA ALA A 17 17.97 12.55 -10.16
C ALA A 17 17.27 13.32 -11.31
N ILE A 18 16.97 14.60 -11.11
CA ILE A 18 16.44 15.49 -12.16
C ILE A 18 17.42 15.59 -13.33
N ASP A 19 18.71 15.81 -13.07
CA ASP A 19 19.74 15.88 -14.10
C ASP A 19 19.88 14.54 -14.85
N PHE A 20 19.78 13.42 -14.16
CA PHE A 20 19.78 12.09 -14.75
C PHE A 20 18.59 11.88 -15.69
N ILE A 21 17.36 12.20 -15.25
CA ILE A 21 16.16 12.10 -16.08
C ILE A 21 16.30 13.01 -17.31
N ASN A 22 16.69 14.27 -17.13
CA ASN A 22 16.84 15.22 -18.23
C ASN A 22 17.89 14.80 -19.25
N THR A 23 19.02 14.24 -18.78
CA THR A 23 20.09 13.73 -19.65
C THR A 23 19.63 12.52 -20.46
N ASN A 24 18.78 11.68 -19.88
CA ASN A 24 18.32 10.42 -20.47
C ASN A 24 16.89 10.48 -21.01
N VAL A 25 16.27 11.67 -21.14
CA VAL A 25 14.85 11.80 -21.53
C VAL A 25 14.52 11.20 -22.91
N ASN A 26 15.50 11.06 -23.79
CA ASN A 26 15.36 10.39 -25.10
C ASN A 26 15.77 8.90 -25.07
N GLN A 27 16.09 8.39 -23.89
CA GLN A 27 16.54 7.03 -23.61
C GLN A 27 15.65 6.43 -22.50
N PRO A 28 14.35 6.24 -22.75
CA PRO A 28 13.38 5.75 -21.76
C PRO A 28 13.83 4.44 -21.10
N GLN A 29 14.52 3.57 -21.83
CA GLN A 29 15.07 2.34 -21.29
C GLN A 29 16.05 2.57 -20.14
N ILE A 30 16.95 3.55 -20.26
CA ILE A 30 17.91 3.84 -19.19
C ILE A 30 17.19 4.34 -17.93
N ILE A 31 16.15 5.15 -18.10
CA ILE A 31 15.36 5.64 -16.96
C ILE A 31 14.61 4.48 -16.32
N PHE A 32 13.96 3.62 -17.12
CA PHE A 32 13.21 2.48 -16.64
C PHE A 32 14.08 1.49 -15.87
N ASP A 33 15.21 1.07 -16.46
CA ASP A 33 16.10 0.07 -15.87
C ASP A 33 16.68 0.56 -14.55
N VAL A 34 17.13 1.82 -14.49
CA VAL A 34 17.67 2.42 -13.26
C VAL A 34 16.59 2.66 -12.22
N ALA A 35 15.39 3.04 -12.65
CA ALA A 35 14.27 3.23 -11.74
C ALA A 35 13.84 1.91 -11.09
N SER A 36 13.68 0.84 -11.88
CA SER A 36 13.38 -0.50 -11.38
C SER A 36 14.49 -1.00 -10.47
N GLU A 37 15.77 -0.94 -10.89
CA GLU A 37 16.92 -1.39 -10.08
C GLU A 37 16.96 -0.74 -8.69
N HIS A 38 16.55 0.53 -8.60
CA HIS A 38 16.57 1.29 -7.36
C HIS A 38 15.23 1.39 -6.63
N GLY A 39 14.19 0.67 -7.06
CA GLY A 39 12.86 0.75 -6.45
C GLY A 39 12.24 2.15 -6.51
N VAL A 40 12.57 2.92 -7.55
CA VAL A 40 11.98 4.23 -7.83
C VAL A 40 10.74 4.02 -8.70
N ASN A 41 9.56 4.05 -8.08
CA ASN A 41 8.28 3.82 -8.74
C ASN A 41 7.80 5.05 -9.57
N ILE A 42 6.72 4.91 -10.34
CA ILE A 42 6.12 5.99 -11.15
C ILE A 42 5.70 7.19 -10.29
N ARG A 43 5.22 6.95 -9.06
CA ARG A 43 4.89 8.05 -8.12
C ARG A 43 6.14 8.87 -7.80
N MET A 44 7.28 8.23 -7.53
CA MET A 44 8.53 8.93 -7.30
C MET A 44 9.06 9.61 -8.57
N LEU A 45 8.97 8.95 -9.73
CA LEU A 45 9.34 9.57 -11.00
C LEU A 45 8.49 10.80 -11.31
N SER A 46 7.20 10.77 -10.94
CA SER A 46 6.28 11.90 -10.98
C SER A 46 6.74 13.03 -10.05
N GLU A 47 7.09 12.71 -8.80
CA GLU A 47 7.65 13.68 -7.84
C GLU A 47 8.98 14.31 -8.31
N ILE A 48 9.89 13.51 -8.87
CA ILE A 48 11.22 13.97 -9.35
C ILE A 48 11.06 14.86 -10.58
N SER A 49 10.29 14.40 -11.57
CA SER A 49 10.17 15.08 -12.86
C SER A 49 9.20 16.27 -12.84
N GLY A 50 8.26 16.28 -11.89
CA GLY A 50 7.17 17.25 -11.83
C GLY A 50 6.03 16.99 -12.82
N TYR A 51 6.07 15.87 -13.56
CA TYR A 51 4.96 15.42 -14.42
C TYR A 51 3.97 14.56 -13.63
N SER A 52 2.71 14.48 -14.07
CA SER A 52 1.74 13.58 -13.43
C SER A 52 2.12 12.10 -13.64
N LYS A 53 1.62 11.21 -12.77
CA LYS A 53 1.80 9.76 -12.90
C LYS A 53 1.40 9.26 -14.28
N ASP A 54 0.24 9.71 -14.80
CA ASP A 54 -0.26 9.33 -16.12
C ASP A 54 0.71 9.73 -17.24
N VAL A 55 1.30 10.93 -17.16
CA VAL A 55 2.28 11.39 -18.16
C VAL A 55 3.57 10.56 -18.10
N VAL A 56 4.02 10.20 -16.89
CA VAL A 56 5.21 9.33 -16.71
C VAL A 56 4.92 7.91 -17.21
N HIS A 57 3.71 7.38 -16.97
CA HIS A 57 3.28 6.09 -17.47
C HIS A 57 3.20 6.07 -19.00
N GLU A 58 2.51 7.06 -19.59
CA GLU A 58 2.43 7.26 -21.03
C GLU A 58 3.81 7.44 -21.69
N TYR A 59 4.78 8.05 -20.99
CA TYR A 59 6.14 8.19 -21.48
C TYR A 59 6.80 6.82 -21.74
N PHE A 60 6.63 5.85 -20.84
CA PHE A 60 7.15 4.50 -21.04
C PHE A 60 6.31 3.68 -22.03
N LEU A 61 4.98 3.82 -22.04
CA LEU A 61 4.13 3.19 -23.06
C LEU A 61 4.52 3.62 -24.48
N ASN A 62 4.72 4.92 -24.70
CA ASN A 62 5.13 5.46 -25.99
C ASN A 62 6.55 5.02 -26.40
N ALA A 63 7.37 4.60 -25.43
CA ALA A 63 8.68 4.03 -25.67
C ALA A 63 8.65 2.54 -26.04
N GLY A 64 7.46 1.91 -26.02
CA GLY A 64 7.27 0.51 -26.40
C GLY A 64 7.28 -0.47 -25.23
N TYR A 65 7.29 0.01 -23.99
CA TYR A 65 6.99 -0.83 -22.82
C TYR A 65 5.52 -1.18 -22.81
N ASP A 66 5.19 -2.42 -22.44
CA ASP A 66 3.80 -2.79 -22.19
C ASP A 66 3.36 -2.34 -20.79
N SER A 67 2.06 -2.07 -20.62
CA SER A 67 1.51 -1.60 -19.34
C SER A 67 1.81 -2.57 -18.21
N ALA A 68 1.69 -3.88 -18.47
CA ALA A 68 1.88 -4.90 -17.44
C ALA A 68 3.30 -4.87 -16.85
N MET A 69 4.32 -4.65 -17.69
CA MET A 69 5.71 -4.51 -17.27
C MET A 69 5.95 -3.21 -16.49
N ILE A 70 5.35 -2.10 -16.92
CA ILE A 70 5.43 -0.84 -16.16
C ILE A 70 4.77 -1.03 -14.79
N ASP A 71 3.63 -1.70 -14.77
CA ASP A 71 2.84 -1.86 -13.56
C ASP A 71 3.55 -2.78 -12.56
N SER A 72 4.09 -3.91 -13.04
CA SER A 72 4.85 -4.83 -12.19
C SER A 72 6.15 -4.22 -11.65
N GLU A 73 6.92 -3.53 -12.49
CA GLU A 73 8.27 -3.07 -12.10
C GLU A 73 8.26 -1.70 -11.42
N LEU A 74 7.36 -0.80 -11.82
CA LEU A 74 7.38 0.61 -11.42
C LEU A 74 6.08 1.10 -10.77
N ASN A 75 4.98 0.33 -10.73
CA ASN A 75 3.75 0.71 -9.98
C ASN A 75 3.42 -0.22 -8.83
N THR A 76 4.39 -0.97 -8.30
CA THR A 76 4.11 -1.94 -7.24
C THR A 76 4.80 -1.59 -5.92
N ASN A 77 4.04 -1.01 -5.02
CA ASN A 77 4.36 -0.91 -3.59
C ASN A 77 3.73 -2.08 -2.84
N LEU A 78 4.34 -2.45 -1.72
CA LEU A 78 3.96 -3.61 -0.92
C LEU A 78 2.67 -3.36 -0.12
N LEU A 79 2.49 -2.15 0.43
CA LEU A 79 1.31 -1.83 1.24
C LEU A 79 0.27 -1.06 0.44
N VAL A 80 0.64 0.11 -0.09
CA VAL A 80 -0.31 1.04 -0.71
C VAL A 80 0.29 1.73 -1.94
N ASN A 81 -0.44 1.81 -3.05
CA ASN A 81 -0.01 2.51 -4.28
C ASN A 81 -0.61 3.91 -4.45
N SER A 82 -1.68 4.22 -3.72
CA SER A 82 -2.26 5.56 -3.62
C SER A 82 -1.51 6.46 -2.61
N SER A 83 -1.85 7.74 -2.60
CA SER A 83 -1.30 8.70 -1.62
C SER A 83 -2.26 8.83 -0.44
N LEU A 84 -1.86 8.33 0.72
CA LEU A 84 -2.69 8.33 1.93
C LEU A 84 -2.86 9.72 2.59
N GLY A 85 -1.96 10.66 2.33
CA GLY A 85 -2.01 11.99 2.92
C GLY A 85 -2.06 11.95 4.46
N SER A 86 -3.12 12.48 5.05
CA SER A 86 -3.28 12.48 6.52
C SER A 86 -3.54 11.10 7.12
N LEU A 87 -3.98 10.11 6.32
CA LEU A 87 -4.30 8.76 6.79
C LEU A 87 -3.05 7.88 6.97
N GLU A 88 -1.87 8.36 6.59
CA GLU A 88 -0.65 7.56 6.58
C GLU A 88 -0.28 7.02 7.97
N SER A 89 -0.66 7.73 9.04
CA SER A 89 -0.47 7.26 10.43
C SER A 89 -1.26 6.00 10.79
N LEU A 90 -2.27 5.63 10.00
CA LEU A 90 -3.00 4.38 10.19
C LEU A 90 -2.15 3.18 9.80
N VAL A 91 -1.15 3.35 8.94
CA VAL A 91 -0.21 2.27 8.58
C VAL A 91 0.84 2.09 9.65
N ALA A 92 0.71 1.03 10.44
CA ALA A 92 1.62 0.73 11.55
C ALA A 92 1.70 -0.76 11.84
N PHE A 93 2.75 -1.15 12.58
CA PHE A 93 2.89 -2.51 13.08
C PHE A 93 1.81 -2.84 14.10
N ASN A 94 1.31 -4.07 14.05
CA ASN A 94 0.52 -4.64 15.13
C ASN A 94 1.38 -4.87 16.39
N GLU A 95 1.11 -4.10 17.44
CA GLU A 95 1.71 -4.28 18.77
C GLU A 95 0.77 -4.98 19.77
N ARG A 96 -0.36 -5.53 19.30
CA ARG A 96 -1.38 -6.16 20.14
C ARG A 96 -1.00 -7.61 20.49
N GLU A 97 -1.51 -8.05 21.63
CA GLU A 97 -1.38 -9.43 22.12
C GLU A 97 -2.75 -10.15 22.12
N GLY A 98 -2.77 -11.42 22.51
CA GLY A 98 -4.01 -12.17 22.68
C GLY A 98 -4.77 -12.39 21.38
N VAL A 99 -6.08 -12.14 21.39
CA VAL A 99 -6.97 -12.37 20.24
C VAL A 99 -6.64 -11.47 19.04
N LEU A 100 -5.97 -10.34 19.28
CA LEU A 100 -5.53 -9.39 18.25
C LEU A 100 -4.07 -9.58 17.83
N SER A 101 -3.34 -10.56 18.38
CA SER A 101 -1.95 -10.80 17.95
C SER A 101 -1.89 -11.33 16.51
N ASN A 102 -0.80 -11.05 15.80
CA ASN A 102 -0.61 -11.57 14.43
C ASN A 102 -0.80 -13.09 14.35
N ALA A 103 -0.27 -13.84 15.33
CA ALA A 103 -0.40 -15.29 15.37
C ALA A 103 -1.87 -15.73 15.45
N THR A 104 -2.67 -15.12 16.34
CA THR A 104 -4.09 -15.47 16.49
C THR A 104 -4.91 -15.08 15.26
N LEU A 105 -4.68 -13.89 14.70
CA LEU A 105 -5.36 -13.43 13.49
C LEU A 105 -5.02 -14.33 12.29
N ARG A 106 -3.74 -14.69 12.11
CA ARG A 106 -3.26 -15.66 11.11
C ARG A 106 -3.96 -17.01 11.25
N GLU A 107 -4.07 -17.54 12.47
CA GLU A 107 -4.73 -18.82 12.75
C GLU A 107 -6.21 -18.84 12.37
N VAL A 108 -6.88 -17.68 12.34
CA VAL A 108 -8.27 -17.53 11.90
C VAL A 108 -8.36 -17.32 10.39
N VAL A 109 -7.57 -16.41 9.83
CA VAL A 109 -7.68 -15.98 8.42
C VAL A 109 -7.14 -17.04 7.46
N LYS A 110 -5.94 -17.59 7.72
CA LYS A 110 -5.27 -18.54 6.81
C LYS A 110 -6.12 -19.77 6.44
N PRO A 111 -6.84 -20.44 7.38
CA PRO A 111 -7.70 -21.56 7.02
C PRO A 111 -9.06 -21.16 6.41
N ALA A 112 -9.44 -19.88 6.50
CA ALA A 112 -10.72 -19.38 6.00
C ALA A 112 -10.70 -18.99 4.52
N ILE A 113 -9.52 -18.70 3.96
CA ILE A 113 -9.33 -18.40 2.54
C ILE A 113 -9.11 -19.67 1.70
N ASP A 114 -9.31 -19.61 0.37
CA ASP A 114 -9.10 -20.74 -0.54
C ASP A 114 -7.71 -21.38 -0.31
N ALA A 115 -7.68 -22.70 -0.11
CA ALA A 115 -6.45 -23.45 0.16
C ALA A 115 -5.42 -23.41 -0.99
N ASN A 116 -5.82 -22.99 -2.19
CA ASN A 116 -4.91 -22.75 -3.30
C ASN A 116 -4.20 -21.39 -3.20
N TYR A 117 -4.58 -20.52 -2.26
CA TYR A 117 -3.92 -19.25 -2.01
C TYR A 117 -2.69 -19.43 -1.12
N ASP A 118 -1.57 -18.89 -1.60
CA ASP A 118 -0.36 -18.77 -0.82
C ASP A 118 -0.47 -17.56 0.12
N TYR A 119 -1.11 -17.77 1.26
CA TYR A 119 -1.22 -16.77 2.33
C TYR A 119 0.15 -16.20 2.71
N ASP A 120 1.16 -17.07 2.86
CA ASP A 120 2.49 -16.62 3.30
C ASP A 120 3.18 -15.82 2.17
N GLY A 121 2.89 -16.16 0.91
CA GLY A 121 3.30 -15.41 -0.27
C GLY A 121 2.69 -14.01 -0.37
N THR A 122 1.51 -13.76 0.22
CA THR A 122 0.89 -12.41 0.30
C THR A 122 1.75 -11.40 1.04
N PHE A 123 2.54 -11.86 2.00
CA PHE A 123 3.43 -11.01 2.77
C PHE A 123 4.87 -11.08 2.26
N GLY A 124 5.07 -11.48 1.01
CA GLY A 124 6.37 -11.48 0.34
C GLY A 124 6.66 -10.17 -0.41
N PRO A 125 7.89 -10.00 -0.91
CA PRO A 125 8.19 -8.94 -1.87
C PRO A 125 7.40 -9.18 -3.16
N ALA A 126 6.89 -8.10 -3.76
CA ALA A 126 6.20 -8.19 -5.04
C ALA A 126 7.20 -8.34 -6.21
N ASN A 127 8.37 -7.72 -6.09
CA ASN A 127 9.48 -7.83 -7.03
C ASN A 127 10.75 -8.32 -6.33
N LEU A 128 11.59 -9.06 -7.07
CA LEU A 128 12.80 -9.70 -6.50
C LEU A 128 13.73 -8.68 -5.83
N ASN A 129 13.92 -7.53 -6.47
CA ASN A 129 14.78 -6.43 -6.03
C ASN A 129 14.36 -5.80 -4.69
N GLN A 130 13.06 -5.82 -4.34
CA GLN A 130 12.55 -5.16 -3.13
C GLN A 130 13.05 -5.79 -1.83
N SER A 131 13.68 -6.96 -1.89
CA SER A 131 14.24 -7.65 -0.72
C SER A 131 15.76 -7.83 -0.77
N ASP A 132 16.43 -7.36 -1.83
CA ASP A 132 17.84 -7.65 -2.10
C ASP A 132 18.79 -7.03 -1.06
N ASP A 133 18.45 -5.88 -0.51
CA ASP A 133 19.21 -5.20 0.54
C ASP A 133 18.77 -5.61 1.97
N GLY A 134 17.76 -6.48 2.07
CA GLY A 134 17.23 -7.00 3.32
C GLY A 134 16.30 -6.04 4.09
N VAL A 135 15.95 -4.88 3.53
CA VAL A 135 15.05 -3.91 4.16
C VAL A 135 14.06 -3.29 3.16
N TYR A 136 12.82 -3.11 3.57
CA TYR A 136 11.85 -2.30 2.85
C TYR A 136 12.01 -0.83 3.23
N SER A 137 12.31 -0.01 2.24
CA SER A 137 12.26 1.45 2.31
C SER A 137 10.83 1.97 2.36
N SER A 138 10.67 3.24 2.73
CA SER A 138 9.37 3.94 2.56
C SER A 138 8.83 3.84 1.13
N GLY A 139 9.75 3.83 0.17
CA GLY A 139 9.41 3.80 -1.23
C GLY A 139 8.76 2.51 -1.67
N GLU A 140 9.36 1.39 -1.26
CA GLU A 140 8.83 0.05 -1.53
C GLU A 140 7.55 -0.24 -0.74
N LEU A 141 7.42 0.32 0.46
CA LEU A 141 6.20 0.18 1.26
C LEU A 141 5.05 1.05 0.73
N GLY A 142 5.35 2.19 0.09
CA GLY A 142 4.36 3.15 -0.40
C GLY A 142 3.91 4.19 0.63
N VAL A 143 4.59 4.27 1.78
CA VAL A 143 4.28 5.20 2.89
C VAL A 143 5.54 5.90 3.41
N GLU A 144 5.46 7.19 3.73
CA GLU A 144 6.58 8.02 4.20
C GLU A 144 6.90 7.84 5.70
N ASN A 145 5.95 7.38 6.52
CA ASN A 145 6.06 7.24 7.97
C ASN A 145 6.90 6.03 8.41
N LEU A 146 7.08 5.05 7.53
CA LEU A 146 7.90 3.86 7.76
C LEU A 146 9.19 3.92 6.95
N ASN A 147 10.25 3.33 7.49
CA ASN A 147 11.50 3.17 6.74
C ASN A 147 12.38 2.07 7.34
N GLY A 148 13.19 1.44 6.49
CA GLY A 148 14.17 0.45 6.92
C GLY A 148 13.54 -0.72 7.68
N VAL A 149 12.32 -1.11 7.28
CA VAL A 149 11.61 -2.26 7.85
C VAL A 149 12.34 -3.51 7.39
N LEU A 150 12.66 -4.47 8.27
CA LEU A 150 13.33 -5.70 7.81
C LEU A 150 12.45 -6.44 6.80
N ALA A 151 13.03 -6.84 5.67
CA ALA A 151 12.33 -7.49 4.56
C ALA A 151 11.96 -8.95 4.91
N THR A 152 10.88 -9.11 5.68
CA THR A 152 10.40 -10.39 6.18
C THR A 152 8.89 -10.47 6.10
N HIS A 153 8.36 -11.69 5.90
CA HIS A 153 6.92 -11.90 5.80
C HIS A 153 6.18 -11.49 7.08
N ASP A 154 6.77 -11.80 8.25
CA ASP A 154 6.17 -11.44 9.53
C ASP A 154 6.04 -9.92 9.71
N ASN A 155 6.97 -9.11 9.16
CA ASN A 155 6.84 -7.66 9.23
C ASN A 155 5.76 -7.10 8.32
N LEU A 156 5.64 -7.59 7.09
CA LEU A 156 4.57 -7.16 6.18
C LEU A 156 3.20 -7.60 6.69
N GLU A 157 3.08 -8.81 7.21
CA GLU A 157 1.85 -9.29 7.86
C GLU A 157 1.51 -8.44 9.08
N SER A 158 2.50 -8.13 9.92
CA SER A 158 2.30 -7.27 11.08
C SER A 158 1.87 -5.86 10.70
N LEU A 159 2.35 -5.33 9.57
CA LEU A 159 1.91 -4.04 9.03
C LEU A 159 0.50 -4.13 8.46
N PHE A 160 0.16 -5.20 7.77
CA PHE A 160 -1.18 -5.45 7.26
C PHE A 160 -2.21 -5.49 8.40
N TYR A 161 -2.04 -6.38 9.38
CA TYR A 161 -2.97 -6.48 10.52
C TYR A 161 -2.98 -5.25 11.40
N GLY A 162 -1.81 -4.64 11.65
CA GLY A 162 -1.73 -3.41 12.43
C GLY A 162 -2.49 -2.26 11.76
N SER A 163 -2.41 -2.17 10.43
CA SER A 163 -3.17 -1.19 9.65
C SER A 163 -4.67 -1.44 9.71
N LEU A 164 -5.13 -2.68 9.52
CA LEU A 164 -6.56 -3.02 9.65
C LEU A 164 -7.09 -2.72 11.06
N ILE A 165 -6.32 -3.03 12.10
CA ILE A 165 -6.65 -2.69 13.49
C ILE A 165 -6.82 -1.18 13.65
N ASN A 166 -5.89 -0.38 13.12
CA ASN A 166 -5.95 1.08 13.22
C ASN A 166 -7.12 1.67 12.42
N ILE A 167 -7.42 1.12 11.24
CA ILE A 167 -8.59 1.50 10.43
C ILE A 167 -9.86 1.30 11.26
N PHE A 168 -10.09 0.11 11.83
CA PHE A 168 -11.30 -0.13 12.61
C PHE A 168 -11.31 0.63 13.93
N LEU A 169 -10.17 0.91 14.55
CA LEU A 169 -10.09 1.77 15.73
C LEU A 169 -10.35 3.26 15.42
N ALA A 170 -10.24 3.69 14.16
CA ALA A 170 -10.62 5.02 13.73
C ALA A 170 -12.14 5.17 13.53
N LEU A 171 -12.87 4.06 13.41
CA LEU A 171 -14.30 4.05 13.12
C LEU A 171 -15.12 3.74 14.37
N ASP A 172 -16.25 4.42 14.52
CA ASP A 172 -17.35 3.96 15.35
C ASP A 172 -18.38 3.13 14.57
N GLN A 173 -19.34 2.52 15.30
CA GLN A 173 -20.37 1.67 14.68
C GLN A 173 -21.22 2.44 13.67
N THR A 174 -21.50 3.73 13.91
CA THR A 174 -22.32 4.55 13.01
C THR A 174 -21.59 4.78 11.70
N GLU A 175 -20.31 5.15 11.76
CA GLU A 175 -19.47 5.36 10.59
C GLU A 175 -19.29 4.07 9.79
N LEU A 176 -19.00 2.96 10.47
CA LEU A 176 -18.86 1.66 9.83
C LEU A 176 -20.17 1.18 9.18
N ASP A 177 -21.32 1.39 9.83
CA ASP A 177 -22.64 1.08 9.25
C ASP A 177 -22.93 1.94 8.02
N GLN A 178 -22.56 3.23 8.03
CA GLN A 178 -22.73 4.12 6.87
C GLN A 178 -21.88 3.65 5.68
N ILE A 179 -20.61 3.30 5.92
CA ILE A 179 -19.72 2.76 4.89
C ILE A 179 -20.28 1.46 4.32
N ASN A 180 -20.67 0.51 5.18
CA ASN A 180 -21.15 -0.82 4.75
C ASN A 180 -22.50 -0.80 4.04
N THR A 181 -23.33 0.20 4.33
CA THR A 181 -24.66 0.35 3.70
C THR A 181 -24.67 1.36 2.57
N PHE A 182 -23.51 1.91 2.20
CA PHE A 182 -23.39 2.82 1.07
C PHE A 182 -23.91 2.15 -0.22
N PRO A 183 -24.86 2.76 -0.93
CA PRO A 183 -25.49 2.12 -2.08
C PRO A 183 -24.50 1.83 -3.21
N ALA A 184 -24.48 0.60 -3.71
CA ALA A 184 -23.59 0.15 -4.80
C ALA A 184 -23.82 0.84 -6.17
N GLY A 185 -24.75 1.80 -6.27
CA GLY A 185 -25.03 2.59 -7.47
C GLY A 185 -24.79 4.10 -7.27
N ASP A 186 -24.33 4.52 -6.09
CA ASP A 186 -23.98 5.90 -5.79
C ASP A 186 -22.58 6.25 -6.32
N ASP A 187 -22.25 7.55 -6.27
CA ASP A 187 -21.05 8.13 -6.87
C ASP A 187 -19.78 7.63 -6.14
N PRO A 188 -18.80 7.00 -6.83
CA PRO A 188 -17.53 6.59 -6.23
C PRO A 188 -16.80 7.72 -5.52
N ASP A 189 -16.94 8.96 -6.00
CA ASP A 189 -16.32 10.13 -5.38
C ASP A 189 -16.98 10.45 -4.02
N GLU A 190 -18.31 10.28 -3.92
CA GLU A 190 -19.03 10.45 -2.65
C GLU A 190 -18.67 9.35 -1.64
N PHE A 191 -18.51 8.10 -2.11
CA PHE A 191 -18.05 7.01 -1.26
C PHE A 191 -16.63 7.27 -0.73
N GLN A 192 -15.72 7.71 -1.60
CA GLN A 192 -14.36 8.05 -1.20
C GLN A 192 -14.35 9.15 -0.13
N VAL A 193 -15.13 10.21 -0.32
CA VAL A 193 -15.23 11.30 0.66
C VAL A 193 -15.76 10.78 2.00
N LEU A 194 -16.80 9.93 2.00
CA LEU A 194 -17.33 9.32 3.21
C LEU A 194 -16.27 8.53 3.98
N VAL A 195 -15.51 7.67 3.30
CA VAL A 195 -14.48 6.84 3.94
C VAL A 195 -13.32 7.71 4.44
N LEU A 196 -12.90 8.72 3.66
CA LEU A 196 -11.84 9.64 4.07
C LEU A 196 -12.22 10.45 5.31
N GLU A 197 -13.44 10.98 5.39
CA GLU A 197 -13.93 11.73 6.55
C GLU A 197 -13.97 10.82 7.78
N ALA A 198 -14.56 9.63 7.66
CA ALA A 198 -14.66 8.67 8.76
C ALA A 198 -13.29 8.22 9.30
N LEU A 199 -12.30 7.99 8.43
CA LEU A 199 -10.95 7.58 8.85
C LEU A 199 -10.08 8.74 9.37
N SER A 200 -10.42 9.98 9.04
CA SER A 200 -9.66 11.17 9.46
C SER A 200 -10.08 11.70 10.82
N GLU A 201 -11.29 11.39 11.27
CA GLU A 201 -11.81 11.77 12.56
C GLU A 201 -11.48 10.71 13.62
N SER A 202 -11.15 11.15 14.84
CA SER A 202 -11.04 10.19 15.95
C SER A 202 -12.44 9.86 16.45
N PRO A 203 -12.78 8.59 16.69
CA PRO A 203 -14.13 8.23 17.09
C PRO A 203 -14.45 8.84 18.45
N ALA A 204 -15.69 9.28 18.62
CA ALA A 204 -16.10 10.00 19.83
C ALA A 204 -16.04 9.13 21.10
N SER A 205 -15.95 7.81 20.97
CA SER A 205 -15.80 6.85 22.09
C SER A 205 -15.12 5.56 21.63
N VAL A 206 -14.57 4.78 22.57
CA VAL A 206 -14.04 3.43 22.29
C VAL A 206 -15.17 2.57 21.74
N ALA A 207 -15.10 2.25 20.45
CA ALA A 207 -16.18 1.59 19.73
C ALA A 207 -16.17 0.06 19.89
N TRP A 208 -15.00 -0.55 20.08
CA TRP A 208 -14.82 -2.00 20.00
C TRP A 208 -14.09 -2.55 21.23
N ASN A 209 -14.51 -3.72 21.72
CA ASN A 209 -13.65 -4.56 22.53
C ASN A 209 -12.73 -5.42 21.65
N ASP A 210 -11.75 -6.10 22.26
CA ASP A 210 -10.74 -6.85 21.52
C ASP A 210 -11.35 -7.98 20.67
N GLU A 211 -12.39 -8.66 21.16
CA GLU A 211 -13.09 -9.71 20.40
C GLU A 211 -13.83 -9.14 19.19
N GLN A 212 -14.58 -8.04 19.36
CA GLN A 212 -15.29 -7.36 18.28
C GLN A 212 -14.32 -6.83 17.22
N LEU A 213 -13.20 -6.26 17.66
CA LEU A 213 -12.16 -5.77 16.76
C LEU A 213 -11.48 -6.91 16.00
N ALA A 214 -11.24 -8.04 16.66
CA ALA A 214 -10.69 -9.22 16.00
C ALA A 214 -11.65 -9.77 14.93
N ASP A 215 -12.95 -9.82 15.21
CA ASP A 215 -13.96 -10.22 14.22
C ASP A 215 -13.92 -9.28 12.99
N LEU A 216 -13.96 -7.97 13.19
CA LEU A 216 -13.88 -6.98 12.10
C LEU A 216 -12.60 -7.11 11.26
N VAL A 217 -11.44 -7.22 11.92
CA VAL A 217 -10.14 -7.34 11.25
C VAL A 217 -10.02 -8.64 10.47
N THR A 218 -10.51 -9.76 11.02
CA THR A 218 -10.44 -11.06 10.34
C THR A 218 -11.41 -11.13 9.16
N ASP A 219 -12.63 -10.61 9.29
CA ASP A 219 -13.60 -10.54 8.18
C ASP A 219 -13.06 -9.71 7.02
N GLU A 220 -12.47 -8.54 7.29
CA GLU A 220 -11.87 -7.69 6.26
C GLU A 220 -10.64 -8.35 5.64
N ALA A 221 -9.75 -8.94 6.44
CA ALA A 221 -8.58 -9.64 5.92
C ALA A 221 -8.97 -10.80 4.99
N ILE A 222 -9.98 -11.61 5.36
CA ILE A 222 -10.49 -12.70 4.52
C ILE A 222 -11.05 -12.12 3.22
N ASN A 223 -11.87 -11.07 3.29
CA ASN A 223 -12.46 -10.42 2.13
C ASN A 223 -11.39 -9.91 1.15
N LEU A 224 -10.38 -9.17 1.65
CA LEU A 224 -9.29 -8.63 0.84
C LEU A 224 -8.52 -9.75 0.13
N LEU A 225 -8.14 -10.79 0.88
CA LEU A 225 -7.34 -11.90 0.35
C LEU A 225 -8.14 -12.79 -0.60
N GLU A 226 -9.40 -13.10 -0.32
CA GLU A 226 -10.18 -13.96 -1.22
C GLU A 226 -10.56 -13.29 -2.54
N ARG A 227 -10.90 -11.99 -2.49
CA ARG A 227 -11.44 -11.28 -3.66
C ARG A 227 -10.37 -10.75 -4.60
N TYR A 228 -9.25 -10.27 -4.08
CA TYR A 228 -8.32 -9.47 -4.87
C TYR A 228 -6.97 -10.14 -5.14
N TRP A 229 -6.68 -11.28 -4.48
CA TRP A 229 -5.40 -11.99 -4.62
C TRP A 229 -5.14 -12.58 -6.03
N VAL A 230 -6.19 -12.93 -6.79
CA VAL A 230 -6.03 -13.64 -8.08
C VAL A 230 -5.69 -12.71 -9.24
N SER A 231 -5.86 -11.39 -9.09
CA SER A 231 -5.71 -10.47 -10.23
C SER A 231 -5.15 -9.08 -9.92
N ASP A 232 -5.31 -8.55 -8.69
CA ASP A 232 -5.19 -7.09 -8.48
C ASP A 232 -4.56 -6.67 -7.12
N LEU A 233 -3.96 -7.58 -6.35
CA LEU A 233 -3.29 -7.21 -5.09
C LEU A 233 -1.88 -6.67 -5.34
N VAL A 234 -1.80 -5.59 -6.12
CA VAL A 234 -0.63 -4.72 -6.18
C VAL A 234 -0.83 -3.77 -4.99
N GLY A 235 -0.16 -3.99 -3.85
CA GLY A 235 -0.43 -3.30 -2.59
C GLY A 235 -1.47 -4.01 -1.71
N VAL A 236 -1.03 -4.63 -0.62
CA VAL A 236 -1.89 -5.49 0.24
C VAL A 236 -3.05 -4.74 0.92
N LEU A 237 -2.99 -3.40 0.98
CA LEU A 237 -4.02 -2.55 1.59
C LEU A 237 -4.80 -1.70 0.56
N ASP A 238 -4.52 -1.80 -0.75
CA ASP A 238 -5.13 -0.93 -1.76
C ASP A 238 -6.66 -1.11 -1.88
N HIS A 239 -7.16 -2.30 -1.58
CA HIS A 239 -8.60 -2.58 -1.58
C HIS A 239 -9.27 -2.46 -0.20
N SER A 240 -8.49 -2.13 0.84
CA SER A 240 -9.03 -1.85 2.17
C SER A 240 -9.68 -0.47 2.21
N LEU A 241 -10.43 -0.15 3.27
CA LEU A 241 -10.98 1.21 3.47
C LEU A 241 -9.91 2.30 3.37
N LEU A 242 -8.67 2.03 3.78
CA LEU A 242 -7.56 2.97 3.65
C LEU A 242 -7.20 3.26 2.19
N GLY A 243 -7.14 2.23 1.36
CA GLY A 243 -6.89 2.38 -0.08
C GLY A 243 -8.07 3.06 -0.78
N LEU A 244 -9.30 2.65 -0.47
CA LEU A 244 -10.53 3.23 -1.00
C LEU A 244 -10.69 4.72 -0.67
N ALA A 245 -10.22 5.17 0.50
CA ALA A 245 -10.21 6.59 0.86
C ALA A 245 -9.29 7.47 -0.01
N SER A 246 -8.44 6.86 -0.84
CA SER A 246 -7.37 7.53 -1.60
C SER A 246 -7.27 7.11 -3.07
N ALA A 247 -8.15 6.21 -3.52
CA ALA A 247 -8.21 5.65 -4.88
C ALA A 247 -8.73 6.63 -5.94
#